data_AF-A0A965GD24-F1
#
_entry.id   AF-A0A965GD24-F1
#
_cell.length_a   1.000
_cell.length_b   1.000
_cell.length_c   1.000
_cell.angle_alpha   90.00
_cell.angle_beta   90.00
_cell.angle_gamma   90.00
#
_symmetry.space_group_name_H-M   'P 1'
#
loop_
_entity.id
_entity.type
_entity.pdbx_description
1 polymer ?
#
loop_
_entity_poly.entity_id
_entity_poly.type
_entity_poly.pdbx_seq_one_letter_code
_entity_poly.pdbx_strand_id
1 'polypeptide(L)'
;MVGIFNPLYDAISWIILLFHGLFEPIFGADSGVSWSLAIIFLVVLIRIILIPLFVKQIKSQRALTVLQPEMKAIQQKYKDDRQKQSEEMMKLYKKHGTNP
;
A
#
# COMPACT_ATOMS: atom_id res chain seq x y z
N MET A 1 -3.31 -30.63 -4.76
CA MET A 1 -3.98 -29.95 -3.63
C MET A 1 -4.16 -28.50 -4.02
N VAL A 2 -5.40 -28.00 -4.13
CA VAL A 2 -5.65 -26.59 -4.47
C VAL A 2 -5.43 -25.77 -3.20
N GLY A 3 -4.32 -25.05 -3.13
CA GLY A 3 -4.05 -24.11 -2.03
C GLY A 3 -4.83 -22.82 -2.24
N ILE A 4 -5.14 -22.10 -1.17
CA ILE A 4 -5.75 -20.75 -1.22
C ILE A 4 -4.91 -19.75 -2.04
N PHE A 5 -3.63 -20.05 -2.24
CA PHE A 5 -2.69 -19.25 -3.03
C PHE A 5 -2.63 -19.65 -4.51
N ASN A 6 -3.30 -20.71 -4.95
CA ASN A 6 -3.27 -21.16 -6.35
C ASN A 6 -3.68 -20.07 -7.34
N PRO A 7 -4.78 -19.30 -7.13
CA PRO A 7 -5.16 -18.25 -8.07
C PRO A 7 -4.09 -17.16 -8.23
N LEU A 8 -3.38 -16.86 -7.14
CA LEU A 8 -2.25 -15.92 -7.17
C LEU A 8 -1.06 -16.50 -7.93
N TYR A 9 -0.73 -17.76 -7.68
CA TYR A 9 0.34 -18.46 -8.39
C TYR A 9 0.05 -18.55 -9.89
N ASP A 10 -1.18 -18.88 -10.27
CA ASP A 10 -1.61 -18.98 -11.67
C ASP A 10 -1.51 -17.61 -12.37
N ALA A 11 -1.96 -16.55 -11.70
CA ALA A 11 -1.83 -15.18 -12.21
C ALA A 11 -0.37 -14.75 -12.40
N ILE A 12 0.49 -14.99 -11.40
CA ILE A 12 1.92 -14.65 -11.49
C ILE A 12 2.59 -15.44 -12.61
N SER A 13 2.31 -16.75 -12.70
CA SER A 13 2.87 -17.63 -13.73
C SER A 13 2.47 -17.15 -15.12
N TRP A 14 1.20 -16.79 -15.32
CA TRP A 14 0.71 -16.25 -16.58
C TRP A 14 1.44 -14.95 -16.97
N ILE A 15 1.64 -14.03 -16.01
CA ILE A 15 2.35 -12.76 -16.28
C ILE A 15 3.83 -12.99 -16.60
N ILE A 16 4.51 -13.89 -15.88
CA ILE A 16 5.91 -14.22 -16.15
C ILE A 16 6.08 -14.83 -17.53
N LEU A 17 5.23 -15.79 -17.91
CA LEU A 17 5.27 -16.42 -19.22
C LEU A 17 4.94 -15.42 -20.34
N LEU A 18 4.01 -14.49 -20.10
CA LEU A 18 3.71 -13.40 -21.02
C LEU A 18 4.95 -12.53 -21.27
N PHE A 19 5.64 -12.08 -20.22
CA PHE A 19 6.85 -11.27 -20.40
C PHE A 19 8.02 -12.06 -20.98
N HIS A 20 8.20 -13.31 -20.56
CA HIS A 20 9.25 -14.18 -21.12
C HIS A 20 9.06 -14.37 -22.63
N GLY A 21 7.84 -14.70 -23.08
CA GLY A 21 7.52 -14.86 -24.50
C GLY A 21 7.65 -13.57 -25.31
N LEU A 22 7.49 -12.39 -24.69
CA LEU A 22 7.77 -11.11 -25.34
C LEU A 22 9.27 -10.87 -25.57
N PHE A 23 10.14 -11.36 -24.67
CA PHE A 23 11.58 -11.17 -24.74
C PHE A 23 12.31 -12.29 -25.50
N GLU A 24 11.72 -13.47 -25.58
CA GLU A 24 12.26 -14.65 -26.26
C GLU A 24 12.71 -14.41 -27.71
N PRO A 25 11.96 -13.71 -28.59
CA PRO A 25 12.40 -13.47 -29.97
C PRO A 25 13.65 -12.60 -30.10
N ILE A 26 13.96 -11.83 -29.05
CA ILE A 26 15.06 -10.85 -29.04
C ILE A 26 16.30 -11.42 -28.34
N PHE A 27 16.09 -12.12 -27.22
CA PHE A 27 17.17 -12.58 -26.34
C PHE A 27 17.36 -14.10 -26.33
N GLY A 28 16.45 -14.86 -26.93
CA GLY A 28 16.45 -16.32 -26.96
C GLY A 28 15.65 -16.93 -25.80
N ALA A 29 15.03 -18.08 -26.08
CA ALA A 29 14.13 -18.79 -25.16
C ALA A 29 14.83 -19.29 -23.90
N ASP A 30 16.05 -19.81 -24.04
CA ASP A 30 16.81 -20.39 -22.93
C ASP A 30 17.81 -19.39 -22.30
N SER A 31 17.71 -18.11 -22.66
CA SER A 31 18.62 -17.11 -22.13
C SER A 31 18.21 -16.70 -20.71
N GLY A 32 19.18 -16.68 -19.79
CA GLY A 32 18.97 -16.13 -18.45
C GLY A 32 18.56 -14.65 -18.47
N VAL A 33 18.81 -13.96 -19.59
CA VAL A 33 18.42 -12.56 -19.81
C VAL A 33 16.90 -12.43 -19.98
N SER A 34 16.26 -13.28 -20.79
CA SER A 34 14.79 -13.30 -20.95
C SER A 34 14.08 -13.51 -19.61
N TRP A 35 14.57 -14.46 -18.80
CA TRP A 35 14.05 -14.72 -17.45
C TRP A 35 14.24 -13.55 -16.49
N SER A 36 15.43 -12.94 -16.47
CA SER A 36 15.72 -11.79 -15.61
C SER A 36 14.86 -10.58 -15.97
N LEU A 37 14.71 -10.29 -17.27
CA LEU A 37 13.86 -9.21 -17.76
C LEU A 37 12.39 -9.45 -17.42
N ALA A 38 11.89 -10.68 -17.56
CA ALA A 38 10.52 -11.02 -17.19
C ALA A 38 10.23 -10.71 -15.70
N ILE A 39 11.15 -11.06 -14.80
CA ILE A 39 11.01 -10.77 -13.36
C ILE A 39 11.05 -9.26 -13.09
N ILE A 40 11.99 -8.53 -13.70
CA ILE A 40 12.10 -7.07 -13.54
C ILE A 40 10.80 -6.38 -13.96
N PHE A 41 10.26 -6.75 -15.13
CA PHE A 41 9.01 -6.19 -15.64
C PHE A 41 7.81 -6.56 -14.77
N LEU A 42 7.74 -7.79 -14.24
CA LEU A 42 6.73 -8.17 -13.26
C LEU A 42 6.76 -7.24 -12.03
N VAL A 43 7.94 -6.97 -11.46
CA VAL A 43 8.09 -6.08 -10.30
C VAL A 43 7.65 -4.65 -10.63
N VAL A 44 8.06 -4.14 -11.79
CA VAL A 44 7.67 -2.79 -12.25
C VAL A 44 6.16 -2.70 -12.46
N LEU A 45 5.56 -3.70 -13.12
CA LEU A 45 4.12 -3.77 -13.36
C LEU A 45 3.33 -3.74 -12.05
N ILE A 46 3.70 -4.60 -11.10
CA ILE A 46 3.05 -4.65 -9.78
C ILE A 46 3.18 -3.29 -9.08
N ARG A 47 4.37 -2.68 -9.10
CA ARG A 47 4.57 -1.35 -8.50
C ARG A 47 3.65 -0.30 -9.12
N ILE A 48 3.52 -0.27 -10.44
CA ILE A 48 2.63 0.67 -11.15
C ILE A 48 1.17 0.47 -10.74
N ILE A 49 0.69 -0.77 -10.71
CA ILE A 49 -0.68 -1.11 -10.29
C ILE A 49 -0.95 -0.67 -8.85
N LEU A 50 0.05 -0.75 -7.97
CA LEU A 50 -0.07 -0.38 -6.57
C LEU A 50 0.06 1.14 -6.30
N ILE A 51 0.54 1.96 -7.25
CA ILE A 51 0.63 3.42 -7.09
C ILE A 51 -0.66 4.07 -6.53
N PRO A 52 -1.86 3.87 -7.12
CA PRO A 52 -3.08 4.49 -6.59
C PRO A 52 -3.39 4.05 -5.16
N LEU A 53 -3.07 2.80 -4.80
CA LEU A 53 -3.22 2.30 -3.44
C LEU A 53 -2.24 3.02 -2.49
N PHE A 54 -0.97 3.12 -2.87
CA PHE A 54 0.05 3.84 -2.10
C PHE A 54 -0.32 5.32 -1.92
N VAL A 55 -0.84 5.98 -2.95
CA VAL A 55 -1.31 7.38 -2.85
C VAL A 55 -2.45 7.50 -1.82
N LYS A 56 -3.42 6.58 -1.84
CA LYS A 56 -4.49 6.56 -0.82
C LYS A 56 -3.94 6.33 0.58
N GLN A 57 -2.97 5.41 0.74
CA GLN A 57 -2.30 5.16 2.01
C GLN A 57 -1.55 6.39 2.53
N ILE A 58 -0.79 7.08 1.67
CA ILE A 58 -0.07 8.31 2.03
C ILE A 58 -1.03 9.43 2.44
N LYS A 59 -2.14 9.60 1.70
CA LYS A 59 -3.16 10.60 2.03
C LYS A 59 -3.78 10.34 3.41
N SER A 60 -4.08 9.09 3.73
CA SER A 60 -4.60 8.70 5.05
C SER A 60 -3.60 9.03 6.16
N GLN A 61 -2.32 8.69 5.98
CA GLN A 61 -1.26 9.00 6.95
C GLN A 61 -1.10 10.51 7.15
N ARG A 62 -1.15 11.30 6.07
CA ARG A 62 -1.05 12.76 6.15
C ARG A 62 -2.22 13.38 6.92
N ALA A 63 -3.43 12.85 6.78
CA ALA A 63 -4.59 13.31 7.54
C ALA A 63 -4.36 13.17 9.05
N LEU A 64 -3.77 12.06 9.50
CA LEU A 64 -3.38 11.87 10.90
C LEU A 64 -2.29 12.86 11.33
N THR A 65 -1.30 13.14 10.49
CA THR A 65 -0.25 14.13 10.78
C THR A 65 -0.83 15.53 10.99
N VAL A 66 -1.83 15.92 10.20
CA VAL A 66 -2.51 17.23 10.36
C VAL A 66 -3.25 17.33 11.70
N LEU A 67 -3.73 16.22 12.25
CA LEU A 67 -4.42 16.19 13.55
C LEU A 67 -3.47 16.21 14.75
N GLN A 68 -2.20 15.82 14.57
CA GLN A 68 -1.22 15.77 15.66
C GLN A 68 -1.10 17.07 16.49
N PRO A 69 -1.02 18.29 15.91
CA PRO A 69 -0.94 19.52 16.71
C PRO A 69 -2.20 19.75 17.55
N GLU A 70 -3.39 19.52 17.02
CA GLU A 70 -4.66 19.67 17.76
C GLU A 70 -4.78 18.62 18.87
N MET A 71 -4.37 17.38 18.60
CA MET A 71 -4.28 16.33 19.60
C MET A 71 -3.34 16.73 20.75
N LYS A 72 -2.15 17.27 20.43
CA LYS A 72 -1.19 17.76 21.44
C LYS A 72 -1.75 18.94 22.23
N ALA A 73 -2.47 19.87 21.60
CA ALA A 73 -3.10 20.99 22.28
C ALA A 73 -4.17 20.51 23.28
N ILE A 74 -5.01 19.53 22.91
CA ILE A 74 -6.00 18.92 23.82
C ILE A 74 -5.29 18.22 24.98
N GLN A 75 -4.22 17.46 24.69
CA GLN A 75 -3.43 16.76 25.71
C GLN A 75 -2.77 17.73 26.71
N GLN A 76 -2.27 18.88 26.25
CA GLN A 76 -1.69 19.90 27.12
C GLN A 76 -2.75 20.66 27.93
N LYS A 77 -3.88 21.00 27.30
CA LYS A 77 -4.96 21.78 27.93
C LYS A 77 -5.71 21.00 29.01
N TYR A 78 -5.86 19.69 28.85
CA TYR A 78 -6.62 18.82 29.77
C TYR A 78 -5.74 17.75 30.44
N LYS A 79 -4.47 18.06 30.73
CA LYS A 79 -3.50 17.12 31.31
C LYS A 79 -4.00 16.47 32.61
N ASP A 80 -4.73 17.23 33.42
CA ASP A 80 -5.22 16.80 34.74
C ASP A 80 -6.67 16.25 34.70
N ASP A 81 -7.35 16.33 33.55
CA ASP A 81 -8.74 15.90 33.36
C ASP A 81 -8.84 14.92 32.19
N ARG A 82 -8.51 13.66 32.46
CA ARG A 82 -8.53 12.57 31.47
C ARG A 82 -9.90 12.36 30.82
N GLN A 83 -10.98 12.65 31.55
CA GLN A 83 -12.33 12.48 31.04
C GLN A 83 -12.62 13.51 29.95
N LYS A 84 -12.38 14.80 30.23
CA LYS A 84 -12.51 15.86 29.22
C LYS A 84 -11.53 15.68 28.07
N GLN A 85 -10.31 15.22 28.35
CA GLN A 85 -9.32 14.91 27.31
C GLN A 85 -9.85 13.88 26.31
N SER A 86 -10.43 12.77 26.79
CA SER A 86 -11.02 11.72 25.95
C SER A 86 -12.22 12.24 25.14
N GLU A 87 -13.11 13.01 25.78
CA GLU A 87 -14.26 13.61 25.12
C GLU A 87 -13.86 14.56 23.99
N GLU A 88 -12.91 15.46 24.23
CA GLU A 88 -12.44 16.42 23.23
C GLU A 88 -11.64 15.74 22.10
N MET A 89 -10.85 14.71 22.40
CA MET A 89 -10.21 13.91 21.34
C MET A 89 -11.25 13.22 20.45
N MET A 90 -12.32 12.66 21.04
CA MET A 90 -13.38 12.04 20.25
C MET A 90 -14.15 13.05 19.39
N LYS A 91 -14.38 14.27 19.90
CA LYS A 91 -14.94 15.38 19.11
C LYS A 91 -14.02 15.78 17.96
N LEU A 92 -12.70 15.83 18.20
CA LEU A 92 -11.70 16.16 17.18
C LEU A 92 -11.72 15.16 16.02
N TYR A 93 -11.77 13.86 16.31
CA TYR A 93 -11.87 12.80 15.30
C TYR A 93 -13.18 12.88 14.49
N LYS A 94 -14.31 13.09 15.17
CA LYS A 94 -15.63 13.27 14.53
C LYS A 94 -15.65 14.49 13.60
N LYS A 95 -15.08 15.62 14.03
CA LYS A 95 -15.02 16.86 13.23
C LYS A 95 -14.21 16.69 11.95
N HIS A 96 -13.14 15.91 11.98
CA HIS A 96 -12.27 15.68 10.83
C HIS A 96 -12.65 14.45 9.99
N GLY A 97 -13.77 13.79 10.30
CA GLY A 97 -14.25 12.61 9.57
C GLY A 97 -13.24 11.45 9.55
N THR A 98 -12.28 11.47 10.46
CA THR A 98 -11.22 10.47 10.55
C THR A 98 -11.66 9.47 11.60
N ASN A 99 -12.20 8.34 11.15
CA ASN A 99 -12.46 7.23 12.06
C ASN A 99 -11.10 6.53 12.30
N PRO A 100 -10.57 6.52 13.52
CA PRO A 100 -9.33 5.80 13.83
C PRO A 100 -9.44 4.30 13.55
#